data_AF-A0A3M7MAU8-F1
#
_entry.id   AF-A0A3M7MAU8-F1
#
_cell.length_a   1.000
_cell.length_b   1.000
_cell.length_c   1.000
_cell.angle_alpha   90.00
_cell.angle_beta   90.00
_cell.angle_gamma   90.00
#
_symmetry.space_group_name_H-M   'P 1'
#
loop_
_entity.id
_entity.type
_entity.pdbx_description
1 polymer ?
#
loop_
_entity_poly.entity_id
_entity_poly.type
_entity_poly.pdbx_seq_one_letter_code
_entity_poly.pdbx_strand_id
1 'polypeptide(L)'
;MERQGPNVIDLNPSDNQPRQRQKKTQMRTSNRFNERPESAYSPGDAYASPAHQVRCESIRLPVAQAHNLTAQAKITKRSFDYSSVFMESGYVALIDAAFADFSESRHPFFKGKSELQENSFWRLSGAEILADMPRSMLQALLDGSLPQKVENQDQPDNQLREYFDDSKYPDDIKAGCTKSNPPAINPWVLRSKQDSVPAFYVRCFIDDIGHAPTPRQLRTAIACMRQYVSGNSDYDNLCVRIDNESRANRSDEDDINQGLHHFLAGSTERVENIITFCTALESVLDDLLDVQVEQTQDEQPQDQQIQDEQAQNRPVPFMLTYVGYTGNESNRTRQHESGGESHLKSLFESVCRMNFRSPDDVPIFKWETYIIGYPVSPDECKMGEELYCQITQSYYNGGLGFNIAPAGLSTDSTKKLSQDECKRLLSIRENNVMFVEQLTQEFEEDFLRYGERVKREIAEQAERRKRLDQEHAQLKEEAAQLKRDAISKEQSLAVLEEFREEQRKLEDSCTESQQDLRTHLERHHKDVIDHGHEYIQEVFKEQGSE
;
A
#
# COMPACT_ATOMS: atom_id res chain seq x y z
N MET A 1 29.64 -69.16 -19.34
CA MET A 1 30.63 -68.53 -18.45
C MET A 1 30.23 -67.07 -18.34
N GLU A 2 29.85 -66.46 -17.24
CA GLU A 2 29.58 -66.85 -15.85
C GLU A 2 28.68 -65.71 -15.34
N ARG A 3 27.59 -66.04 -14.65
CA ARG A 3 26.73 -65.07 -13.98
C ARG A 3 27.43 -64.64 -12.69
N GLN A 4 27.59 -63.34 -12.45
CA GLN A 4 27.90 -62.82 -11.12
C GLN A 4 26.68 -62.07 -10.57
N GLY A 5 26.27 -62.48 -9.37
CA GLY A 5 25.11 -62.02 -8.64
C GLY A 5 25.37 -60.75 -7.81
N PRO A 6 24.37 -60.33 -7.02
CA PRO A 6 24.35 -59.03 -6.37
C PRO A 6 25.03 -59.03 -4.99
N ASN A 7 25.66 -57.89 -4.68
CA ASN A 7 26.28 -57.60 -3.39
C ASN A 7 25.22 -57.50 -2.27
N VAL A 8 25.44 -58.31 -1.23
CA VAL A 8 24.80 -58.23 0.09
C VAL A 8 25.58 -57.22 0.92
N ILE A 9 24.91 -56.22 1.47
CA ILE A 9 25.45 -55.33 2.51
C ILE A 9 24.83 -55.74 3.84
N ASP A 10 25.69 -56.10 4.78
CA ASP A 10 25.36 -56.48 6.16
C ASP A 10 24.70 -55.33 6.93
N LEU A 11 23.57 -55.65 7.56
CA LEU A 11 22.91 -54.83 8.58
C LEU A 11 23.39 -55.28 9.95
N ASN A 12 24.13 -54.41 10.65
CA ASN A 12 24.35 -54.53 12.09
C ASN A 12 23.24 -53.78 12.84
N PRO A 13 22.61 -54.38 13.86
CA PRO A 13 21.65 -53.70 14.73
C PRO A 13 22.23 -53.50 16.14
N SER A 14 22.31 -52.25 16.62
CA SER A 14 22.23 -51.93 18.06
C SER A 14 22.39 -50.43 18.31
N ASP A 15 21.32 -49.80 18.80
CA ASP A 15 21.29 -48.99 20.04
C ASP A 15 20.22 -47.90 19.98
N ASN A 16 18.98 -48.32 20.22
CA ASN A 16 17.89 -47.45 20.64
C ASN A 16 18.05 -47.15 22.13
N GLN A 17 18.59 -45.97 22.47
CA GLN A 17 18.36 -45.36 23.78
C GLN A 17 17.42 -44.14 23.64
N PRO A 18 16.36 -44.05 24.47
CA PRO A 18 15.46 -42.91 24.44
C PRO A 18 16.11 -41.69 25.13
N ARG A 19 16.29 -40.60 24.39
CA ARG A 19 16.69 -39.31 24.95
C ARG A 19 15.55 -38.74 25.82
N GLN A 20 15.72 -38.83 27.14
CA GLN A 20 14.90 -38.09 28.10
C GLN A 20 15.17 -36.58 27.94
N ARG A 21 14.15 -35.82 27.51
CA ARG A 21 14.14 -34.36 27.59
C ARG A 21 14.00 -33.94 29.06
N GLN A 22 15.08 -33.43 29.65
CA GLN A 22 15.03 -32.74 30.93
C GLN A 22 14.30 -31.39 30.76
N LYS A 23 13.12 -31.27 31.34
CA LYS A 23 12.44 -29.99 31.56
C LYS A 23 13.25 -29.19 32.57
N LYS A 24 13.93 -28.13 32.14
CA LYS A 24 14.50 -27.11 33.04
C LYS A 24 13.35 -26.30 33.63
N THR A 25 12.92 -26.66 34.83
CA THR A 25 12.10 -25.81 35.70
C THR A 25 13.01 -24.73 36.29
N GLN A 26 12.94 -23.50 35.76
CA GLN A 26 13.56 -22.35 36.42
C GLN A 26 12.75 -21.99 37.67
N MET A 27 13.36 -22.20 38.84
CA MET A 27 12.87 -21.64 40.09
C MET A 27 13.11 -20.13 40.10
N ARG A 28 12.03 -19.35 40.15
CA ARG A 28 12.06 -17.92 40.48
C ARG A 28 12.39 -17.76 41.96
N THR A 29 13.63 -17.35 42.27
CA THR A 29 13.98 -16.82 43.58
C THR A 29 13.54 -15.36 43.67
N SER A 30 12.67 -15.07 44.63
CA SER A 30 12.26 -13.71 44.98
C SER A 30 13.31 -13.07 45.91
N ASN A 31 13.97 -12.01 45.43
CA ASN A 31 14.75 -11.12 46.28
C ASN A 31 14.03 -9.77 46.40
N ARG A 32 13.62 -9.46 47.63
CA ARG A 32 13.21 -8.13 48.12
C ARG A 32 14.45 -7.28 48.43
N PHE A 33 14.22 -5.96 48.56
CA PHE A 33 15.12 -4.80 48.82
C PHE A 33 15.48 -4.01 47.55
N ASN A 34 15.45 -2.68 47.49
CA ASN A 34 14.79 -1.62 48.28
C ASN A 34 14.74 -0.35 47.41
N GLU A 35 13.73 0.49 47.62
CA GLU A 35 13.68 1.96 47.47
C GLU A 35 14.37 2.62 46.26
N ARG A 36 13.54 3.14 45.33
CA ARG A 36 13.92 4.19 44.38
C ARG A 36 12.95 5.38 44.48
N PRO A 37 13.45 6.60 44.23
CA PRO A 37 12.78 7.85 44.58
C PRO A 37 11.69 8.23 43.58
N GLU A 38 10.66 8.88 44.09
CA GLU A 38 9.59 9.51 43.35
C GLU A 38 10.15 10.53 42.34
N SER A 39 10.00 10.22 41.05
CA SER A 39 10.30 11.13 39.94
C SER A 39 9.02 11.24 39.10
N ALA A 40 8.32 12.35 39.30
CA ALA A 40 7.08 12.71 38.65
C ALA A 40 7.28 12.96 37.14
N TYR A 41 6.68 12.12 36.30
CA TYR A 41 5.76 12.47 35.20
C TYR A 41 5.52 11.23 34.30
N SER A 42 4.31 10.66 34.38
CA SER A 42 3.83 9.58 33.50
C SER A 42 2.95 10.15 32.40
N PRO A 43 3.33 10.09 31.11
CA PRO A 43 2.38 10.15 30.00
C PRO A 43 1.82 8.74 29.71
N GLY A 44 1.32 8.08 30.77
CA GLY A 44 0.81 6.71 30.75
C GLY A 44 -0.49 6.51 31.53
N ASP A 45 -1.03 7.56 32.16
CA ASP A 45 -2.20 7.45 33.05
C ASP A 45 -3.56 7.38 32.31
N ALA A 46 -3.57 7.24 30.99
CA ALA A 46 -4.81 7.04 30.23
C ALA A 46 -5.31 5.58 30.21
N TYR A 47 -4.49 4.58 30.59
CA TYR A 47 -4.85 3.17 30.38
C TYR A 47 -4.66 2.23 31.58
N ALA A 48 -4.17 2.70 32.73
CA ALA A 48 -3.89 1.83 33.89
C ALA A 48 -4.48 2.32 35.23
N SER A 49 -5.50 3.19 35.22
CA SER A 49 -6.28 3.51 36.42
C SER A 49 -7.54 2.63 36.48
N PRO A 50 -7.75 1.80 37.53
CA PRO A 50 -8.89 0.87 37.61
C PRO A 50 -10.28 1.51 37.80
N ALA A 51 -10.50 2.80 37.51
CA ALA A 51 -11.76 3.48 37.87
C ALA A 51 -12.29 4.51 36.85
N HIS A 52 -11.71 4.62 35.66
CA HIS A 52 -12.35 5.33 34.55
C HIS A 52 -12.66 4.34 33.45
N GLN A 53 -13.81 3.66 33.56
CA GLN A 53 -14.53 3.19 32.38
C GLN A 53 -14.77 4.41 31.51
N VAL A 54 -13.86 4.66 30.57
CA VAL A 54 -14.14 5.53 29.43
C VAL A 54 -15.39 4.94 28.81
N ARG A 55 -16.53 5.62 28.96
CA ARG A 55 -17.77 5.21 28.30
C ARG A 55 -17.46 5.24 26.82
N CYS A 56 -17.24 4.07 26.24
CA CYS A 56 -17.11 3.94 24.80
C CYS A 56 -18.44 4.43 24.22
N GLU A 57 -18.37 5.45 23.38
CA GLU A 57 -19.54 5.87 22.63
C GLU A 57 -19.97 4.71 21.74
N SER A 58 -21.28 4.52 21.57
CA SER A 58 -21.81 3.53 20.63
C SER A 58 -21.58 4.03 19.20
N ILE A 59 -21.08 3.16 18.32
CA ILE A 59 -21.04 3.43 16.89
C ILE A 59 -22.22 2.76 16.18
N ARG A 60 -22.86 3.49 15.27
CA ARG A 60 -23.92 2.93 14.42
C ARG A 60 -23.33 2.32 13.16
N LEU A 61 -23.50 1.01 12.99
CA LEU A 61 -23.14 0.27 11.77
C LEU A 61 -24.40 -0.20 11.01
N PRO A 62 -24.34 -0.40 9.68
CA PRO A 62 -23.24 -0.02 8.79
C PRO A 62 -23.02 1.50 8.76
N VAL A 63 -21.79 1.94 8.52
CA VAL A 63 -21.51 3.36 8.30
C VAL A 63 -22.14 3.86 7.00
N ALA A 64 -22.46 5.15 6.94
CA ALA A 64 -23.00 5.76 5.73
C ALA A 64 -22.04 5.62 4.54
N GLN A 65 -22.59 5.48 3.32
CA GLN A 65 -21.80 5.30 2.08
C GLN A 65 -20.73 6.39 1.86
N ALA A 66 -20.96 7.61 2.36
CA ALA A 66 -19.98 8.68 2.31
C ALA A 66 -18.64 8.30 2.99
N HIS A 67 -18.68 7.54 4.09
CA HIS A 67 -17.46 7.07 4.77
C HIS A 67 -16.70 6.04 3.93
N ASN A 68 -17.40 5.18 3.18
CA ASN A 68 -16.76 4.26 2.23
C ASN A 68 -16.03 5.02 1.12
N LEU A 69 -16.67 6.06 0.56
CA LEU A 69 -16.05 6.90 -0.46
C LEU A 69 -14.84 7.67 0.09
N THR A 70 -14.93 8.19 1.32
CA THR A 70 -13.80 8.82 2.01
C THR A 70 -12.65 7.84 2.20
N ALA A 71 -12.93 6.62 2.65
CA ALA A 71 -11.92 5.57 2.83
C ALA A 71 -11.24 5.22 1.50
N GLN A 72 -12.00 5.06 0.41
CA GLN A 72 -11.44 4.83 -0.92
C GLN A 72 -10.57 5.99 -1.41
N ALA A 73 -10.96 7.24 -1.15
CA ALA A 73 -10.19 8.42 -1.53
C ALA A 73 -8.88 8.59 -0.75
N LYS A 74 -8.72 7.91 0.40
CA LYS A 74 -7.48 7.91 1.20
C LYS A 74 -6.42 6.95 0.67
N ILE A 75 -6.82 5.95 -0.13
CA ILE A 75 -5.92 4.90 -0.64
C ILE A 75 -4.79 5.53 -1.45
N THR A 76 -3.57 5.10 -1.20
CA THR A 76 -2.38 5.52 -1.94
C THR A 76 -1.79 4.31 -2.62
N LYS A 77 -1.50 4.44 -3.92
CA LYS A 77 -0.82 3.39 -4.68
C LYS A 77 0.69 3.52 -4.49
N ARG A 78 1.38 2.39 -4.54
CA ARG A 78 2.85 2.35 -4.55
C ARG A 78 3.38 3.01 -5.83
N SER A 79 4.15 4.08 -5.69
CA SER A 79 4.76 4.76 -6.84
C SER A 79 6.10 4.17 -7.24
N PHE A 80 6.84 3.60 -6.28
CA PHE A 80 8.23 3.17 -6.47
C PHE A 80 8.51 1.75 -6.00
N ASP A 81 9.34 1.04 -6.75
CA ASP A 81 10.07 -0.11 -6.21
C ASP A 81 11.33 0.38 -5.47
N TYR A 82 11.17 0.72 -4.19
CA TYR A 82 12.25 1.24 -3.35
C TYR A 82 13.49 0.35 -3.28
N SER A 83 13.33 -0.98 -3.32
CA SER A 83 14.47 -1.91 -3.34
C SER A 83 15.28 -1.73 -4.61
N SER A 84 14.63 -1.75 -5.78
CA SER A 84 15.30 -1.53 -7.06
C SER A 84 15.94 -0.14 -7.16
N VAL A 85 15.24 0.91 -6.72
CA VAL A 85 15.79 2.29 -6.68
C VAL A 85 17.08 2.36 -5.86
N PHE A 86 17.07 1.76 -4.66
CA PHE A 86 18.24 1.73 -3.79
C PHE A 86 19.41 0.94 -4.40
N MET A 87 19.13 -0.24 -4.94
CA MET A 87 20.18 -1.11 -5.50
C MET A 87 20.84 -0.51 -6.75
N GLU A 88 20.06 0.21 -7.56
CA GLU A 88 20.56 0.85 -8.78
C GLU A 88 21.32 2.15 -8.51
N SER A 89 20.85 2.96 -7.55
CA SER A 89 21.20 4.38 -7.46
C SER A 89 21.51 4.91 -6.06
N GLY A 90 21.50 4.06 -5.02
CA GLY A 90 21.93 4.42 -3.66
C GLY A 90 20.91 5.20 -2.83
N TYR A 91 21.40 5.80 -1.74
CA TYR A 91 20.57 6.47 -0.73
C TYR A 91 19.86 7.70 -1.27
N VAL A 92 20.56 8.57 -2.01
CA VAL A 92 19.97 9.84 -2.47
C VAL A 92 18.79 9.60 -3.42
N ALA A 93 18.90 8.59 -4.29
CA ALA A 93 17.80 8.19 -5.16
C ALA A 93 16.59 7.64 -4.38
N LEU A 94 16.85 6.80 -3.38
CA LEU A 94 15.82 6.27 -2.48
C LEU A 94 15.11 7.41 -1.71
N ILE A 95 15.87 8.39 -1.22
CA ILE A 95 15.35 9.55 -0.50
C ILE A 95 14.51 10.43 -1.42
N ASP A 96 14.94 10.65 -2.66
CA ASP A 96 14.15 11.43 -3.62
C ASP A 96 12.83 10.75 -3.97
N ALA A 97 12.83 9.43 -4.14
CA ALA A 97 11.61 8.63 -4.33
C ALA A 97 10.68 8.74 -3.12
N ALA A 98 11.21 8.57 -1.91
CA ALA A 98 10.43 8.71 -0.67
C ALA A 98 9.89 10.14 -0.48
N PHE A 99 10.68 11.16 -0.83
CA PHE A 99 10.26 12.56 -0.78
C PHE A 99 9.15 12.87 -1.79
N ALA A 100 9.19 12.26 -2.98
CA ALA A 100 8.13 12.40 -3.97
C ALA A 100 6.79 11.87 -3.42
N ASP A 101 6.76 10.64 -2.90
CA ASP A 101 5.56 10.06 -2.27
C ASP A 101 5.09 10.89 -1.07
N PHE A 102 6.03 11.33 -0.22
CA PHE A 102 5.76 12.24 0.88
C PHE A 102 5.08 13.54 0.43
N SER A 103 5.57 14.16 -0.65
CA SER A 103 5.04 15.43 -1.17
C SER A 103 3.61 15.31 -1.70
N GLU A 104 3.22 14.14 -2.19
CA GLU A 104 1.87 13.86 -2.69
C GLU A 104 0.88 13.53 -1.57
N SER A 105 1.37 12.94 -0.46
CA SER A 105 0.56 12.50 0.69
C SER A 105 -0.18 13.60 1.45
N ARG A 106 0.08 14.89 1.16
CA ARG A 106 -0.41 16.06 1.91
C ARG A 106 -0.09 16.00 3.42
N HIS A 107 1.05 15.42 3.77
CA HIS A 107 1.50 15.26 5.16
C HIS A 107 1.41 16.58 5.97
N PRO A 108 1.07 16.56 7.28
CA PRO A 108 0.95 17.79 8.07
C PRO A 108 2.21 18.63 8.17
N PHE A 109 3.40 18.08 7.88
CA PHE A 109 4.63 18.87 7.74
C PHE A 109 4.52 19.99 6.70
N PHE A 110 3.62 19.87 5.71
CA PHE A 110 3.33 20.93 4.74
C PHE A 110 2.49 22.09 5.29
N LYS A 111 1.95 21.98 6.52
CA LYS A 111 1.24 23.07 7.19
C LYS A 111 2.24 24.00 7.91
N GLY A 112 2.94 24.84 7.16
CA GLY A 112 3.83 25.86 7.72
C GLY A 112 5.07 26.11 6.85
N LYS A 113 6.07 26.80 7.42
CA LYS A 113 7.43 26.82 6.86
C LYS A 113 8.28 25.88 7.73
N SER A 114 8.65 24.74 7.19
CA SER A 114 9.52 23.77 7.85
C SER A 114 10.58 23.30 6.87
N GLU A 115 11.82 23.15 7.33
CA GLU A 115 12.92 22.57 6.54
C GLU A 115 12.61 21.13 6.08
N LEU A 116 11.68 20.45 6.77
CA LEU A 116 11.16 19.13 6.35
C LEU A 116 10.40 19.17 5.01
N GLN A 117 10.11 20.36 4.46
CA GLN A 117 9.54 20.52 3.12
C GLN A 117 10.61 20.69 2.04
N GLU A 118 11.88 20.83 2.43
CA GLU A 118 12.99 21.04 1.50
C GLU A 118 13.64 19.70 1.14
N ASN A 119 13.59 19.34 -0.14
CA ASN A 119 14.21 18.11 -0.64
C ASN A 119 15.73 18.07 -0.32
N SER A 120 16.42 19.21 -0.31
CA SER A 120 17.84 19.30 0.07
C SER A 120 18.10 18.86 1.51
N PHE A 121 17.21 19.23 2.44
CA PHE A 121 17.32 18.78 3.83
C PHE A 121 17.13 17.26 3.91
N TRP A 122 16.16 16.71 3.17
CA TRP A 122 15.95 15.27 3.08
C TRP A 122 17.16 14.53 2.53
N ARG A 123 17.79 15.03 1.45
CA ARG A 123 18.98 14.38 0.89
C ARG A 123 20.14 14.32 1.88
N LEU A 124 20.43 15.43 2.57
CA LEU A 124 21.53 15.50 3.51
C LEU A 124 21.27 14.63 4.75
N SER A 125 20.22 14.94 5.49
CA SER A 125 19.89 14.27 6.74
C SER A 125 19.46 12.81 6.51
N GLY A 126 18.78 12.53 5.40
CA GLY A 126 18.32 11.18 5.06
C GLY A 126 19.48 10.26 4.71
N ALA A 127 20.50 10.75 4.00
CA ALA A 127 21.68 9.94 3.68
C ALA A 127 22.44 9.58 4.97
N GLU A 128 22.55 10.51 5.92
CA GLU A 128 23.14 10.24 7.23
C GLU A 128 22.32 9.23 8.05
N ILE A 129 20.98 9.35 8.03
CA ILE A 129 20.08 8.40 8.72
C ILE A 129 20.19 7.00 8.12
N LEU A 130 20.25 6.87 6.79
CA LEU A 130 20.33 5.56 6.11
C LEU A 130 21.73 4.96 6.19
N ALA A 131 22.79 5.76 6.15
CA ALA A 131 24.16 5.29 6.34
C ALA A 131 24.45 4.83 7.78
N ASP A 132 23.53 5.11 8.71
CA ASP A 132 23.61 4.66 10.10
C ASP A 132 23.38 3.15 10.25
N MET A 133 22.75 2.50 9.26
CA MET A 133 22.50 1.06 9.24
C MET A 133 23.37 0.34 8.19
N PRO A 134 23.65 -0.96 8.36
CA PRO A 134 24.31 -1.75 7.33
C PRO A 134 23.50 -1.76 6.01
N ARG A 135 24.16 -1.60 4.86
CA ARG A 135 23.49 -1.67 3.54
C ARG A 135 22.71 -2.97 3.31
N SER A 136 23.24 -4.11 3.76
CA SER A 136 22.56 -5.40 3.67
C SER A 136 21.25 -5.44 4.48
N MET A 137 21.21 -4.70 5.60
CA MET A 137 20.04 -4.54 6.44
C MET A 137 19.01 -3.64 5.77
N LEU A 138 19.43 -2.51 5.19
CA LEU A 138 18.53 -1.64 4.42
C LEU A 138 17.94 -2.40 3.23
N GLN A 139 18.76 -3.13 2.47
CA GLN A 139 18.30 -3.97 1.37
C GLN A 139 17.24 -4.99 1.86
N ALA A 140 17.53 -5.70 2.95
CA ALA A 140 16.62 -6.68 3.52
C ALA A 140 15.31 -6.05 4.03
N LEU A 141 15.38 -4.81 4.51
CA LEU A 141 14.21 -4.04 4.93
C LEU A 141 13.32 -3.67 3.74
N LEU A 142 13.94 -3.21 2.64
CA LEU A 142 13.23 -2.76 1.43
C LEU A 142 12.65 -3.90 0.60
N ASP A 143 13.32 -5.06 0.56
CA ASP A 143 12.89 -6.25 -0.18
C ASP A 143 11.98 -7.19 0.64
N GLY A 144 11.68 -6.84 1.89
CA GLY A 144 10.81 -7.64 2.76
C GLY A 144 11.48 -8.86 3.41
N SER A 145 12.77 -9.12 3.16
CA SER A 145 13.46 -10.34 3.62
C SER A 145 14.12 -10.23 4.99
N LEU A 146 14.10 -9.06 5.65
CA LEU A 146 14.77 -8.82 6.93
C LEU A 146 14.45 -9.91 7.99
N PRO A 147 13.19 -10.23 8.29
CA PRO A 147 12.87 -11.28 9.24
C PRO A 147 13.41 -12.65 8.82
N GLN A 148 13.32 -13.01 7.54
CA GLN A 148 13.82 -14.31 7.07
C GLN A 148 15.33 -14.41 7.25
N LYS A 149 16.07 -13.35 6.90
CA LYS A 149 17.53 -13.31 7.06
C LYS A 149 17.98 -13.37 8.52
N VAL A 150 17.14 -12.92 9.46
CA VAL A 150 17.43 -12.90 10.90
C VAL A 150 16.93 -14.17 11.62
N GLU A 151 15.69 -14.58 11.39
CA GLU A 151 15.01 -15.68 12.09
C GLU A 151 15.29 -17.06 11.48
N ASN A 152 15.47 -17.14 10.15
CA ASN A 152 15.63 -18.42 9.48
C ASN A 152 16.97 -19.07 9.85
N GLN A 153 16.89 -20.19 10.58
CA GLN A 153 18.06 -20.94 11.02
C GLN A 153 18.73 -21.72 9.90
N ASP A 154 18.00 -22.03 8.82
CA ASP A 154 18.50 -22.88 7.73
C ASP A 154 19.33 -22.08 6.70
N GLN A 155 19.02 -20.79 6.53
CA GLN A 155 19.74 -19.89 5.61
C GLN A 155 20.01 -18.52 6.25
N PRO A 156 20.79 -18.47 7.34
CA PRO A 156 21.01 -17.22 8.05
C PRO A 156 21.94 -16.28 7.29
N ASP A 157 21.58 -14.99 7.27
CA ASP A 157 22.56 -13.94 7.04
C ASP A 157 23.34 -13.73 8.35
N ASN A 158 24.53 -14.30 8.44
CA ASN A 158 25.33 -14.26 9.67
C ASN A 158 25.64 -12.83 10.13
N GLN A 159 25.77 -11.88 9.19
CA GLN A 159 26.06 -10.49 9.53
C GLN A 159 24.84 -9.82 10.15
N LEU A 160 23.66 -10.02 9.58
CA LEU A 160 22.42 -9.48 10.14
C LEU A 160 22.06 -10.15 11.46
N ARG A 161 22.22 -11.48 11.57
CA ARG A 161 22.00 -12.17 12.84
C ARG A 161 22.93 -11.66 13.93
N GLU A 162 24.21 -11.45 13.63
CA GLU A 162 25.15 -10.90 14.60
C GLU A 162 24.80 -9.46 15.03
N TYR A 163 24.17 -8.68 14.15
CA TYR A 163 23.65 -7.35 14.49
C TYR A 163 22.54 -7.41 15.55
N PHE A 164 21.69 -8.44 15.53
CA PHE A 164 20.57 -8.63 16.47
C PHE A 164 20.83 -9.65 17.60
N ASP A 165 21.95 -10.37 17.57
CA ASP A 165 22.23 -11.45 18.53
C ASP A 165 22.75 -10.92 19.87
N ASP A 166 21.82 -10.61 20.77
CA ASP A 166 22.08 -10.18 22.14
C ASP A 166 22.92 -11.18 22.97
N SER A 167 22.92 -12.46 22.61
CA SER A 167 23.53 -13.53 23.41
C SER A 167 25.05 -13.61 23.25
N LYS A 168 25.60 -13.06 22.16
CA LYS A 168 27.04 -13.05 21.89
C LYS A 168 27.83 -12.04 22.73
N TYR A 169 27.16 -11.22 23.52
CA TYR A 169 27.80 -10.16 24.29
C TYR A 169 27.96 -10.56 25.76
N PRO A 170 29.21 -10.74 26.25
CA PRO A 170 29.47 -11.08 27.65
C PRO A 170 28.86 -10.03 28.58
N ASP A 171 28.26 -10.47 29.69
CA ASP A 171 27.75 -9.57 30.74
C ASP A 171 28.81 -8.57 31.25
N ASP A 172 30.10 -8.90 31.09
CA ASP A 172 31.24 -8.07 31.49
C ASP A 172 31.35 -6.75 30.71
N ILE A 173 30.83 -6.68 29.47
CA ILE A 173 30.79 -5.43 28.69
C ILE A 173 29.79 -4.43 29.30
N LYS A 174 28.77 -4.92 30.02
CA LYS A 174 27.84 -4.08 30.80
C LYS A 174 28.52 -3.45 32.03
N ALA A 175 29.68 -3.96 32.47
CA ALA A 175 30.36 -3.51 33.69
C ALA A 175 31.52 -2.50 33.45
N GLY A 176 31.70 -2.03 32.22
CA GLY A 176 32.72 -1.03 31.87
C GLY A 176 33.96 -1.67 31.26
N CYS A 177 34.03 -1.67 29.93
CA CYS A 177 35.18 -2.12 29.16
C CYS A 177 36.47 -1.46 29.66
N THR A 178 37.40 -2.30 30.13
CA THR A 178 38.76 -1.90 30.46
C THR A 178 39.54 -1.65 29.17
N LYS A 179 40.30 -0.53 29.15
CA LYS A 179 40.81 0.20 27.98
C LYS A 179 41.77 -0.52 27.02
N SER A 180 42.01 -1.82 27.13
CA SER A 180 43.20 -2.42 26.48
C SER A 180 42.98 -3.15 25.16
N ASN A 181 41.76 -3.59 24.81
CA ASN A 181 41.37 -4.07 23.46
C ASN A 181 39.89 -4.52 23.48
N PRO A 182 38.91 -3.61 23.33
CA PRO A 182 37.54 -4.06 23.10
C PRO A 182 37.47 -4.83 21.77
N PRO A 183 36.68 -5.91 21.68
CA PRO A 183 36.38 -6.53 20.39
C PRO A 183 35.78 -5.48 19.46
N ALA A 184 35.89 -5.68 18.15
CA ALA A 184 35.29 -4.83 17.12
C ALA A 184 33.75 -4.94 17.12
N ILE A 185 33.14 -4.64 18.27
CA ILE A 185 31.69 -4.61 18.44
C ILE A 185 31.22 -3.33 17.77
N ASN A 186 30.21 -3.47 16.92
CA ASN A 186 29.55 -2.35 16.30
C ASN A 186 29.08 -1.36 17.40
N PRO A 187 29.53 -0.09 17.38
CA PRO A 187 29.12 0.92 18.36
C PRO A 187 27.60 1.01 18.54
N TRP A 188 26.82 0.66 17.51
CA TRP A 188 25.36 0.60 17.54
C TRP A 188 24.80 -0.45 18.49
N VAL A 189 25.42 -1.63 18.53
CA VAL A 189 25.01 -2.68 19.45
C VAL A 189 25.33 -2.29 20.89
N LEU A 190 26.44 -1.57 21.12
CA LEU A 190 26.73 -0.99 22.43
C LEU A 190 25.73 0.12 22.81
N ARG A 191 25.25 0.88 21.81
CA ARG A 191 24.25 1.93 21.99
C ARG A 191 22.89 1.35 22.40
N SER A 192 22.44 0.27 21.77
CA SER A 192 21.15 -0.37 22.09
C SER A 192 21.02 -0.84 23.54
N LYS A 193 22.15 -1.11 24.21
CA LYS A 193 22.21 -1.59 25.60
C LYS A 193 22.26 -0.47 26.65
N GLN A 194 22.37 0.79 26.25
CA GLN A 194 22.34 1.91 27.18
C GLN A 194 20.89 2.26 27.53
N ASP A 195 20.64 2.46 28.83
CA ASP A 195 19.37 3.01 29.29
C ASP A 195 19.12 4.36 28.60
N SER A 196 18.02 4.47 27.84
CA SER A 196 17.57 5.71 27.18
C SER A 196 18.31 6.10 25.88
N VAL A 197 18.52 5.17 24.97
CA VAL A 197 18.99 5.50 23.62
C VAL A 197 17.83 5.72 22.65
N PRO A 198 17.82 6.86 21.93
CA PRO A 198 16.84 7.09 20.88
C PRO A 198 17.12 6.17 19.69
N ALA A 199 16.06 5.54 19.19
CA ALA A 199 16.12 4.50 18.16
C ALA A 199 14.88 4.52 17.27
N PHE A 200 15.08 4.21 15.98
CA PHE A 200 14.01 3.82 15.06
C PHE A 200 13.83 2.31 15.12
N TYR A 201 12.59 1.88 15.08
CA TYR A 201 12.25 0.47 15.00
C TYR A 201 11.21 0.23 13.92
N VAL A 202 11.30 -0.95 13.31
CA VAL A 202 10.23 -1.52 12.50
C VAL A 202 9.70 -2.76 13.21
N ARG A 203 8.40 -2.94 13.18
CA ARG A 203 7.76 -4.17 13.62
C ARG A 203 7.18 -4.88 12.43
N CYS A 204 7.45 -6.16 12.31
CA CYS A 204 7.04 -6.98 11.18
C CYS A 204 6.09 -8.06 11.66
N PHE A 205 5.00 -8.27 10.92
CA PHE A 205 4.04 -9.34 11.22
C PHE A 205 4.43 -10.62 10.48
N ILE A 206 4.95 -11.59 11.23
CA ILE A 206 5.64 -12.77 10.69
C ILE A 206 5.30 -14.04 11.49
N ASP A 207 5.56 -15.20 10.91
CA ASP A 207 5.56 -16.48 11.62
C ASP A 207 6.90 -16.70 12.38
N ASP A 208 7.06 -17.89 12.97
CA ASP A 208 8.27 -18.25 13.73
C ASP A 208 9.55 -18.41 12.89
N ILE A 209 9.46 -18.42 11.56
CA ILE A 209 10.61 -18.53 10.65
C ILE A 209 10.80 -17.29 9.77
N GLY A 210 10.05 -16.21 10.05
CA GLY A 210 10.19 -14.93 9.37
C GLY A 210 9.33 -14.77 8.12
N HIS A 211 8.39 -15.67 7.83
CA HIS A 211 7.50 -15.50 6.69
C HIS A 211 6.31 -14.60 7.01
N ALA A 212 5.99 -13.73 6.05
CA ALA A 212 4.73 -13.00 6.04
C ALA A 212 3.54 -13.94 5.76
N PRO A 213 2.30 -13.55 6.11
CA PRO A 213 1.11 -14.33 5.75
C PRO A 213 0.96 -14.50 4.23
N THR A 214 0.35 -15.59 3.79
CA THR A 214 0.08 -15.84 2.36
C THR A 214 -1.08 -14.97 1.84
N PRO A 215 -1.23 -14.76 0.51
CA PRO A 215 -2.37 -14.04 -0.04
C PRO A 215 -3.73 -14.60 0.44
N ARG A 216 -3.87 -15.92 0.52
CA ARG A 216 -5.09 -16.58 1.02
C ARG A 216 -5.39 -16.22 2.49
N GLN A 217 -4.35 -16.20 3.33
CA GLN A 217 -4.49 -15.82 4.75
C GLN A 217 -4.83 -14.33 4.87
N LEU A 218 -4.20 -13.46 4.09
CA LEU A 218 -4.49 -12.02 4.09
C LEU A 218 -5.91 -11.72 3.63
N ARG A 219 -6.41 -12.39 2.57
CA ARG A 219 -7.82 -12.26 2.15
C ARG A 219 -8.79 -12.74 3.21
N THR A 220 -8.44 -13.80 3.95
CA THR A 220 -9.24 -14.25 5.10
C THR A 220 -9.29 -13.18 6.19
N ALA A 221 -8.15 -12.56 6.52
CA ALA A 221 -8.09 -11.47 7.49
C ALA A 221 -8.90 -10.25 7.03
N ILE A 222 -8.78 -9.85 5.76
CA ILE A 222 -9.57 -8.78 5.13
C ILE A 222 -11.07 -9.05 5.24
N ALA A 223 -11.51 -10.28 4.91
CA ALA A 223 -12.92 -10.67 5.01
C ALA A 223 -13.44 -10.54 6.45
N CYS A 224 -12.70 -11.05 7.44
CA CYS A 224 -13.07 -10.92 8.85
C CYS A 224 -13.11 -9.46 9.33
N MET A 225 -12.15 -8.62 8.93
CA MET A 225 -12.15 -7.20 9.29
C MET A 225 -13.33 -6.44 8.65
N ARG A 226 -13.71 -6.78 7.41
CA ARG A 226 -14.90 -6.22 6.76
C ARG A 226 -16.18 -6.67 7.45
N GLN A 227 -16.28 -7.93 7.85
CA GLN A 227 -17.40 -8.45 8.65
C GLN A 227 -17.50 -7.71 9.99
N TYR A 228 -16.36 -7.46 10.65
CA TYR A 228 -16.29 -6.73 11.92
C TYR A 228 -16.88 -5.33 11.86
N VAL A 229 -16.71 -4.60 10.75
CA VAL A 229 -17.24 -3.23 10.56
C VAL A 229 -18.57 -3.18 9.79
N SER A 230 -19.16 -4.33 9.45
CA SER A 230 -20.33 -4.39 8.57
C SER A 230 -21.64 -3.97 9.25
N GLY A 231 -21.76 -4.17 10.56
CA GLY A 231 -23.03 -4.02 11.28
C GLY A 231 -24.08 -5.08 10.95
N ASN A 232 -23.72 -6.18 10.28
CA ASN A 232 -24.62 -7.30 10.08
C ASN A 232 -24.59 -8.22 11.32
N SER A 233 -25.75 -8.41 11.94
CA SER A 233 -25.94 -9.26 13.13
C SER A 233 -25.53 -10.72 12.93
N ASP A 234 -25.51 -11.21 11.67
CA ASP A 234 -25.01 -12.55 11.36
C ASP A 234 -23.53 -12.75 11.77
N TYR A 235 -22.79 -11.64 11.95
CA TYR A 235 -21.39 -11.64 12.33
C TYR A 235 -21.13 -11.22 13.79
N ASP A 236 -22.16 -11.03 14.64
CA ASP A 236 -21.95 -10.60 16.03
C ASP A 236 -21.06 -11.59 16.81
N ASN A 237 -21.34 -12.89 16.64
CA ASN A 237 -20.53 -13.96 17.22
C ASN A 237 -19.06 -13.92 16.79
N LEU A 238 -18.80 -13.53 15.53
CA LEU A 238 -17.45 -13.33 15.03
C LEU A 238 -16.79 -12.11 15.71
N CYS A 239 -17.51 -10.99 15.80
CA CYS A 239 -17.04 -9.77 16.46
C CYS A 239 -16.69 -9.99 17.93
N VAL A 240 -17.55 -10.70 18.67
CA VAL A 240 -17.30 -11.10 20.06
C VAL A 240 -16.01 -11.90 20.18
N ARG A 241 -15.80 -12.88 19.30
CA ARG A 241 -14.57 -13.69 19.30
C ARG A 241 -13.33 -12.84 19.02
N ILE A 242 -13.40 -11.93 18.06
CA ILE A 242 -12.29 -11.03 17.71
C ILE A 242 -11.94 -10.12 18.90
N ASP A 243 -12.92 -9.48 19.54
CA ASP A 243 -12.68 -8.61 20.70
C ASP A 243 -12.02 -9.38 21.86
N ASN A 244 -12.48 -10.61 22.09
CA ASN A 244 -12.04 -11.47 23.19
C ASN A 244 -10.70 -12.17 22.96
N GLU A 245 -10.12 -12.11 21.76
CA GLU A 245 -8.74 -12.57 21.54
C GLU A 245 -7.73 -11.68 22.27
N SER A 246 -8.03 -10.38 22.40
CA SER A 246 -7.26 -9.46 23.21
C SER A 246 -7.60 -9.71 24.69
N ARG A 247 -6.67 -10.30 25.46
CA ARG A 247 -6.91 -10.78 26.84
C ARG A 247 -7.38 -9.71 27.84
N ALA A 248 -7.40 -8.44 27.43
CA ALA A 248 -7.71 -7.31 28.30
C ALA A 248 -9.22 -7.07 28.46
N ASN A 249 -10.04 -7.41 27.47
CA ASN A 249 -11.46 -7.06 27.47
C ASN A 249 -12.34 -8.29 27.20
N ARG A 250 -13.55 -8.26 27.76
CA ARG A 250 -14.59 -9.24 27.49
C ARG A 250 -15.78 -8.50 26.89
N SER A 251 -15.95 -8.62 25.59
CA SER A 251 -17.17 -8.20 24.89
C SER A 251 -18.14 -9.39 24.86
N ASP A 252 -19.44 -9.11 24.91
CA ASP A 252 -20.50 -10.08 24.61
C ASP A 252 -21.35 -9.64 23.41
N GLU A 253 -22.33 -10.46 23.02
CA GLU A 253 -23.19 -10.15 21.87
C GLU A 253 -24.03 -8.88 22.09
N ASP A 254 -24.39 -8.57 23.33
CA ASP A 254 -25.17 -7.37 23.65
C ASP A 254 -24.32 -6.12 23.47
N ASP A 255 -23.03 -6.16 23.83
CA ASP A 255 -22.07 -5.08 23.56
C ASP A 255 -21.96 -4.80 22.06
N ILE A 256 -21.77 -5.86 21.25
CA ILE A 256 -21.66 -5.74 19.80
C ILE A 256 -22.95 -5.18 19.18
N ASN A 257 -24.11 -5.71 19.59
CA ASN A 257 -25.42 -5.22 19.13
C ASN A 257 -25.69 -3.76 19.49
N GLN A 258 -25.13 -3.29 20.61
CA GLN A 258 -25.19 -1.89 21.02
C GLN A 258 -24.13 -1.02 20.35
N GLY A 259 -23.31 -1.56 19.44
CA GLY A 259 -22.25 -0.83 18.77
C GLY A 259 -21.06 -0.51 19.67
N LEU A 260 -20.84 -1.27 20.74
CA LEU A 260 -19.74 -1.12 21.69
C LEU A 260 -18.52 -1.98 21.32
N HIS A 261 -18.20 -2.03 20.03
CA HIS A 261 -17.05 -2.76 19.50
C HIS A 261 -15.73 -2.25 20.11
N HIS A 262 -14.93 -3.15 20.69
CA HIS A 262 -13.70 -2.78 21.41
C HIS A 262 -12.74 -1.97 20.54
N PHE A 263 -12.46 -2.43 19.32
CA PHE A 263 -11.48 -1.79 18.44
C PHE A 263 -12.01 -0.51 17.79
N LEU A 264 -13.34 -0.33 17.69
CA LEU A 264 -13.94 0.89 17.12
C LEU A 264 -14.09 1.99 18.16
N ALA A 265 -14.34 1.66 19.42
CA ALA A 265 -14.49 2.62 20.53
C ALA A 265 -15.37 3.83 20.15
N GLY A 266 -16.49 3.59 19.45
CA GLY A 266 -17.41 4.65 19.02
C GLY A 266 -16.97 5.50 17.82
N SER A 267 -15.77 5.29 17.28
CA SER A 267 -15.15 6.19 16.31
C SER A 267 -15.40 5.76 14.86
N THR A 268 -16.08 6.61 14.09
CA THR A 268 -16.26 6.44 12.64
C THR A 268 -14.93 6.52 11.88
N GLU A 269 -13.97 7.30 12.37
CA GLU A 269 -12.62 7.38 11.80
C GLU A 269 -11.91 6.02 11.86
N ARG A 270 -12.07 5.27 12.95
CA ARG A 270 -11.50 3.91 13.04
C ARG A 270 -12.10 2.96 12.02
N VAL A 271 -13.41 3.05 11.78
CA VAL A 271 -14.08 2.29 10.71
C VAL A 271 -13.51 2.66 9.34
N GLU A 272 -13.36 3.95 9.05
CA GLU A 272 -12.75 4.41 7.79
C GLU A 272 -11.33 3.88 7.62
N ASN A 273 -10.51 3.89 8.68
CA ASN A 273 -9.14 3.38 8.63
C ASN A 273 -9.10 1.88 8.30
N ILE A 274 -9.99 1.09 8.90
CA ILE A 274 -10.13 -0.34 8.63
C ILE A 274 -10.52 -0.59 7.17
N ILE A 275 -11.51 0.15 6.66
CA ILE A 275 -11.98 0.01 5.27
C ILE A 275 -10.90 0.44 4.28
N THR A 276 -10.20 1.53 4.57
CA THR A 276 -9.08 2.04 3.76
C THR A 276 -7.98 0.97 3.68
N PHE A 277 -7.54 0.46 4.83
CA PHE A 277 -6.49 -0.57 4.92
C PHE A 277 -6.88 -1.84 4.16
N CYS A 278 -8.08 -2.37 4.41
CA CYS A 278 -8.56 -3.59 3.75
C CYS A 278 -8.59 -3.44 2.23
N THR A 279 -9.05 -2.29 1.73
CA THR A 279 -9.15 -2.03 0.29
C THR A 279 -7.78 -1.81 -0.34
N ALA A 280 -6.88 -1.10 0.34
CA ALA A 280 -5.52 -0.91 -0.12
C ALA A 280 -4.75 -2.24 -0.16
N LEU A 281 -4.82 -3.05 0.90
CA LEU A 281 -4.17 -4.37 0.94
C LEU A 281 -4.72 -5.31 -0.13
N GLU A 282 -6.04 -5.30 -0.37
CA GLU A 282 -6.64 -6.09 -1.44
C GLU A 282 -6.10 -5.69 -2.82
N SER A 283 -5.96 -4.38 -3.09
CA SER A 283 -5.32 -3.89 -4.33
C SER A 283 -3.88 -4.39 -4.47
N VAL A 284 -3.09 -4.40 -3.39
CA VAL A 284 -1.71 -4.92 -3.44
C VAL A 284 -1.69 -6.42 -3.75
N LEU A 285 -2.64 -7.18 -3.20
CA LEU A 285 -2.76 -8.61 -3.47
C LEU A 285 -3.23 -8.90 -4.90
N ASP A 286 -4.09 -8.06 -5.46
CA ASP A 286 -4.54 -8.16 -6.84
C ASP A 286 -3.36 -7.87 -7.79
N ASP A 287 -2.63 -6.76 -7.57
CA ASP A 287 -1.45 -6.39 -8.36
C ASP A 287 -0.36 -7.49 -8.32
N LEU A 288 -0.16 -8.15 -7.18
CA LEU A 288 0.79 -9.26 -7.04
C LEU A 288 0.43 -10.46 -7.92
N LEU A 289 -0.86 -10.76 -8.05
CA LEU A 289 -1.35 -11.89 -8.86
C LEU A 289 -1.29 -11.55 -10.35
N ASP A 290 -1.60 -10.31 -10.73
CA ASP A 290 -1.54 -9.86 -12.12
C ASP A 290 -0.10 -9.97 -12.68
N VAL A 291 0.90 -9.55 -11.90
CA VAL A 291 2.32 -9.68 -12.29
C VAL A 291 2.73 -11.14 -12.52
N GLN A 292 2.17 -12.08 -11.75
CA GLN A 292 2.48 -13.49 -11.90
C GLN A 292 1.85 -14.08 -13.17
N VAL A 293 0.62 -13.66 -13.50
CA VAL A 293 -0.07 -14.09 -14.73
C VAL A 293 0.67 -13.62 -15.99
N GLU A 294 1.25 -12.42 -15.97
CA GLU A 294 2.05 -11.92 -17.10
C GLU A 294 3.31 -12.75 -17.36
N GLN A 295 3.91 -13.34 -16.31
CA GLN A 295 5.12 -14.16 -16.43
C GLN A 295 4.85 -15.56 -17.00
N THR A 296 3.59 -16.02 -17.00
CA THR A 296 3.22 -17.42 -17.31
C THR A 296 2.36 -17.55 -18.57
N GLN A 297 2.25 -16.51 -19.40
CA GLN A 297 1.37 -16.47 -20.59
C GLN A 297 1.64 -17.59 -21.63
N ASP A 298 2.81 -18.23 -21.60
CA ASP A 298 3.18 -19.31 -22.54
C ASP A 298 2.82 -20.72 -22.02
N GLU A 299 2.25 -20.86 -20.82
CA GLU A 299 2.00 -22.16 -20.20
C GLU A 299 0.60 -22.75 -20.49
N GLN A 300 0.45 -24.07 -20.33
CA GLN A 300 -0.83 -24.76 -20.57
C GLN A 300 -1.86 -24.38 -19.48
N PRO A 301 -3.17 -24.32 -19.78
CA PRO A 301 -4.20 -23.95 -18.81
C PRO A 301 -4.25 -24.79 -17.52
N GLN A 302 -3.81 -26.06 -17.58
CA GLN A 302 -3.75 -26.93 -16.39
C GLN A 302 -2.62 -26.53 -15.44
N ASP A 303 -1.50 -26.06 -15.98
CA ASP A 303 -0.36 -25.59 -15.18
C ASP A 303 -0.68 -24.27 -14.50
N GLN A 304 -1.47 -23.42 -15.16
CA GLN A 304 -1.93 -22.13 -14.61
C GLN A 304 -2.75 -22.30 -13.32
N GLN A 305 -3.69 -23.26 -13.27
CA GLN A 305 -4.48 -23.49 -12.03
C GLN A 305 -3.59 -23.95 -10.85
N ILE A 306 -2.58 -24.78 -11.12
CA ILE A 306 -1.63 -25.24 -10.10
C ILE A 306 -0.77 -24.06 -9.62
N GLN A 307 -0.33 -23.20 -10.54
CA GLN A 307 0.45 -22.01 -10.21
C GLN A 307 -0.35 -20.99 -9.41
N ASP A 308 -1.61 -20.74 -9.77
CA ASP A 308 -2.50 -19.87 -9.01
C ASP A 308 -2.70 -20.39 -7.57
N GLU A 309 -2.90 -21.70 -7.42
CA GLU A 309 -3.00 -22.31 -6.09
C GLU A 309 -1.70 -22.17 -5.30
N GLN A 310 -0.55 -22.35 -5.95
CA GLN A 310 0.75 -22.15 -5.30
C GLN A 310 0.98 -20.69 -4.92
N ALA A 311 0.66 -19.74 -5.80
CA ALA A 311 0.76 -18.30 -5.55
C ALA A 311 -0.03 -17.88 -4.31
N GLN A 312 -1.26 -18.38 -4.16
CA GLN A 312 -2.11 -18.09 -3.01
C GLN A 312 -1.60 -18.65 -1.68
N ASN A 313 -0.73 -19.67 -1.73
CA ASN A 313 -0.23 -20.40 -0.56
C ASN A 313 1.25 -20.14 -0.26
N ARG A 314 1.94 -19.34 -1.09
CA ARG A 314 3.29 -18.86 -0.78
C ARG A 314 3.22 -17.58 0.07
N PRO A 315 4.14 -17.38 1.02
CA PRO A 315 4.28 -16.09 1.70
C PRO A 315 4.40 -14.95 0.71
N VAL A 316 3.75 -13.82 0.99
CA VAL A 316 3.93 -12.62 0.17
C VAL A 316 5.38 -12.11 0.26
N PRO A 317 5.94 -11.51 -0.81
CA PRO A 317 7.32 -11.04 -0.83
C PRO A 317 7.53 -9.70 -0.10
N PHE A 318 6.50 -9.19 0.58
CA PHE A 318 6.54 -7.93 1.32
C PHE A 318 6.18 -8.17 2.79
N MET A 319 6.50 -7.22 3.65
CA MET A 319 6.15 -7.29 5.07
C MET A 319 4.98 -6.38 5.38
N LEU A 320 4.12 -6.82 6.30
CA LEU A 320 3.21 -5.90 6.95
C LEU A 320 3.93 -5.22 8.12
N THR A 321 4.07 -3.91 8.08
CA THR A 321 4.98 -3.16 8.94
C THR A 321 4.30 -2.12 9.82
N TYR A 322 4.92 -1.87 10.96
CA TYR A 322 4.67 -0.69 11.79
C TYR A 322 6.03 -0.06 12.13
N VAL A 323 6.24 1.18 11.72
CA VAL A 323 7.47 1.92 12.01
C VAL A 323 7.22 2.87 13.16
N GLY A 324 8.22 3.06 14.00
CA GLY A 324 8.15 4.14 14.97
C GLY A 324 9.49 4.55 15.55
N TYR A 325 9.43 5.62 16.31
CA TYR A 325 10.53 6.12 17.11
C TYR A 325 10.34 5.80 18.60
N THR A 326 11.44 5.57 19.31
CA THR A 326 11.46 5.48 20.77
C THR A 326 12.69 6.14 21.36
N GLY A 327 12.53 6.81 22.51
CA GLY A 327 13.66 7.26 23.34
C GLY A 327 14.22 6.17 24.27
N ASN A 328 13.50 5.05 24.40
CA ASN A 328 13.89 3.91 25.22
C ASN A 328 13.25 2.65 24.64
N GLU A 329 14.05 1.82 23.97
CA GLU A 329 13.63 0.57 23.33
C GLU A 329 12.88 -0.35 24.30
N SER A 330 13.49 -0.68 25.44
CA SER A 330 12.95 -1.71 26.33
C SER A 330 11.64 -1.30 27.03
N ASN A 331 11.40 0.00 27.23
CA ASN A 331 10.10 0.51 27.68
C ASN A 331 9.06 0.41 26.57
N ARG A 332 9.44 0.71 25.33
CA ARG A 332 8.53 0.69 24.19
C ARG A 332 8.14 -0.73 23.79
N THR A 333 9.09 -1.67 23.82
CA THR A 333 8.82 -3.11 23.60
C THR A 333 7.80 -3.63 24.61
N ARG A 334 7.98 -3.33 25.90
CA ARG A 334 7.00 -3.68 26.94
C ARG A 334 5.63 -3.02 26.73
N GLN A 335 5.60 -1.76 26.30
CA GLN A 335 4.34 -1.07 26.00
C GLN A 335 3.58 -1.76 24.86
N HIS A 336 4.29 -2.14 23.81
CA HIS A 336 3.75 -2.88 22.68
C HIS A 336 3.23 -4.26 23.10
N GLU A 337 4.02 -5.03 23.85
CA GLU A 337 3.59 -6.32 24.41
C GLU A 337 2.36 -6.22 25.32
N SER A 338 2.18 -5.07 25.98
CA SER A 338 1.02 -4.80 26.82
C SER A 338 -0.23 -4.33 26.07
N GLY A 339 -0.17 -4.18 24.73
CA GLY A 339 -1.31 -3.79 23.90
C GLY A 339 -1.53 -2.27 23.77
N GLY A 340 -0.54 -1.44 24.12
CA GLY A 340 -0.60 0.02 24.00
C GLY A 340 -0.40 0.54 22.58
N GLU A 341 -1.07 -0.05 21.59
CA GLU A 341 -0.74 0.06 20.17
C GLU A 341 -1.85 0.71 19.32
N SER A 342 -1.59 0.85 18.01
CA SER A 342 -2.59 1.29 17.03
C SER A 342 -3.78 0.32 17.01
N HIS A 343 -5.01 0.83 17.13
CA HIS A 343 -6.24 0.02 17.11
C HIS A 343 -6.35 -0.89 15.89
N LEU A 344 -5.88 -0.44 14.72
CA LEU A 344 -5.89 -1.23 13.48
C LEU A 344 -4.94 -2.42 13.57
N LYS A 345 -3.75 -2.20 14.10
CA LYS A 345 -2.74 -3.25 14.35
C LYS A 345 -3.29 -4.31 15.30
N SER A 346 -3.87 -3.88 16.42
CA SER A 346 -4.45 -4.77 17.43
C SER A 346 -5.65 -5.57 16.90
N LEU A 347 -6.52 -4.94 16.09
CA LEU A 347 -7.63 -5.62 15.43
C LEU A 347 -7.11 -6.69 14.45
N PHE A 348 -6.18 -6.31 13.56
CA PHE A 348 -5.61 -7.21 12.58
C PHE A 348 -4.92 -8.41 13.24
N GLU A 349 -4.14 -8.17 14.30
CA GLU A 349 -3.52 -9.22 15.10
C GLU A 349 -4.57 -10.14 15.74
N SER A 350 -5.64 -9.59 16.32
CA SER A 350 -6.70 -10.39 16.94
C SER A 350 -7.41 -11.27 15.91
N VAL A 351 -7.71 -10.74 14.73
CA VAL A 351 -8.25 -11.51 13.60
C VAL A 351 -7.30 -12.63 13.19
N CYS A 352 -6.00 -12.36 13.09
CA CYS A 352 -5.01 -13.38 12.73
C CYS A 352 -4.84 -14.45 13.81
N ARG A 353 -4.79 -14.06 15.09
CA ARG A 353 -4.69 -14.98 16.24
C ARG A 353 -5.91 -15.89 16.33
N MET A 354 -7.10 -15.40 15.99
CA MET A 354 -8.32 -16.21 15.93
C MET A 354 -8.30 -17.25 14.80
N ASN A 355 -7.81 -16.86 13.62
CA ASN A 355 -7.93 -17.68 12.40
C ASN A 355 -6.71 -18.59 12.14
N PHE A 356 -5.52 -18.21 12.59
CA PHE A 356 -4.27 -18.87 12.21
C PHE A 356 -3.54 -19.38 13.46
N ARG A 357 -3.81 -20.64 13.78
CA ARG A 357 -3.25 -21.33 14.94
C ARG A 357 -2.57 -22.63 14.54
N SER A 358 -1.50 -22.95 15.26
CA SER A 358 -0.84 -24.24 15.17
C SER A 358 -1.73 -25.35 15.73
N PRO A 359 -1.40 -26.64 15.51
CA PRO A 359 -2.11 -27.76 16.12
C PRO A 359 -2.16 -27.73 17.65
N ASP A 360 -1.23 -27.01 18.29
CA ASP A 360 -1.16 -26.82 19.74
C ASP A 360 -1.97 -25.60 20.22
N ASP A 361 -2.84 -25.03 19.36
CA ASP A 361 -3.66 -23.85 19.64
C ASP A 361 -2.84 -22.58 19.94
N VAL A 362 -1.63 -22.50 19.38
CA VAL A 362 -0.76 -21.32 19.51
C VAL A 362 -0.91 -20.45 18.27
N PRO A 363 -1.09 -19.11 18.39
CA PRO A 363 -1.08 -18.24 17.23
C PRO A 363 0.20 -18.39 16.40
N ILE A 364 0.03 -18.50 15.08
CA ILE A 364 1.16 -18.71 14.15
C ILE A 364 1.95 -17.41 13.97
N PHE A 365 1.23 -16.29 13.80
CA PHE A 365 1.84 -15.01 13.49
C PHE A 365 2.01 -14.15 14.74
N LYS A 366 3.11 -13.39 14.78
CA LYS A 366 3.48 -12.47 15.85
C LYS A 366 4.11 -11.20 15.28
N TRP A 367 4.21 -10.20 16.14
CA TRP A 367 4.94 -8.97 15.85
C TRP A 367 6.36 -9.05 16.38
N GLU A 368 7.32 -9.09 15.47
CA GLU A 368 8.75 -9.04 15.81
C GLU A 368 9.29 -7.62 15.64
N THR A 369 10.20 -7.20 16.51
CA THR A 369 10.69 -5.80 16.54
C THR A 369 12.17 -5.75 16.17
N TYR A 370 12.50 -4.98 15.14
CA TYR A 370 13.87 -4.77 14.69
C TYR A 370 14.26 -3.30 14.89
N ILE A 371 15.40 -3.06 15.54
CA ILE A 371 15.98 -1.72 15.66
C ILE A 371 16.77 -1.40 14.39
N ILE A 372 16.31 -0.41 13.64
CA ILE A 372 16.79 -0.13 12.28
C ILE A 372 17.65 1.11 12.15
N GLY A 373 17.80 1.92 13.20
CA GLY A 373 18.68 3.08 13.15
C GLY A 373 18.64 3.90 14.43
N TYR A 374 19.57 4.83 14.56
CA TYR A 374 19.75 5.57 15.81
C TYR A 374 19.93 7.06 15.56
N PRO A 375 18.87 7.87 15.67
CA PRO A 375 18.96 9.30 15.40
C PRO A 375 19.89 9.99 16.40
N VAL A 376 20.59 11.03 15.96
CA VAL A 376 21.51 11.82 16.82
C VAL A 376 20.94 13.19 17.16
N SER A 377 19.83 13.59 16.55
CA SER A 377 19.17 14.88 16.78
C SER A 377 17.64 14.78 16.78
N PRO A 378 16.93 15.74 17.39
CA PRO A 378 15.47 15.78 17.34
C PRO A 378 14.89 15.87 15.92
N ASP A 379 15.57 16.52 15.00
CA ASP A 379 15.08 16.67 13.62
C ASP A 379 15.27 15.40 12.81
N GLU A 380 16.38 14.67 13.03
CA GLU A 380 16.50 13.31 12.50
C GLU A 380 15.42 12.40 13.04
N CYS A 381 15.04 12.51 14.31
CA CYS A 381 13.95 11.67 14.85
C CYS A 381 12.63 11.88 14.09
N LYS A 382 12.30 13.13 13.73
CA LYS A 382 11.08 13.42 12.97
C LYS A 382 11.19 12.93 11.54
N MET A 383 12.30 13.28 10.88
CA MET A 383 12.50 12.97 9.48
C MET A 383 12.72 11.48 9.24
N GLY A 384 13.49 10.82 10.09
CA GLY A 384 13.80 9.40 10.00
C GLY A 384 12.58 8.54 10.22
N GLU A 385 11.71 8.88 11.18
CA GLU A 385 10.44 8.15 11.35
C GLU A 385 9.58 8.24 10.09
N GLU A 386 9.48 9.43 9.47
CA GLU A 386 8.78 9.61 8.21
C GLU A 386 9.45 8.86 7.04
N LEU A 387 10.76 9.00 6.87
CA LEU A 387 11.53 8.34 5.81
C LEU A 387 11.35 6.83 5.89
N TYR A 388 11.48 6.24 7.08
CA TYR A 388 11.28 4.80 7.26
C TYR A 388 9.84 4.38 6.99
N CYS A 389 8.84 5.17 7.40
CA CYS A 389 7.44 4.89 7.06
C CYS A 389 7.20 4.85 5.54
N GLN A 390 7.79 5.78 4.79
CA GLN A 390 7.65 5.83 3.33
C GLN A 390 8.30 4.61 2.66
N ILE A 391 9.59 4.38 2.91
CA ILE A 391 10.34 3.33 2.20
C ILE A 391 9.89 1.90 2.57
N THR A 392 9.30 1.72 3.76
CA THR A 392 8.70 0.44 4.19
C THR A 392 7.20 0.34 3.95
N GLN A 393 6.59 1.41 3.41
CA GLN A 393 5.15 1.51 3.15
C GLN A 393 4.31 1.20 4.39
N SER A 394 4.76 1.67 5.56
CA SER A 394 4.14 1.34 6.84
C SER A 394 2.87 2.15 7.14
N TYR A 395 2.40 2.98 6.22
CA TYR A 395 1.12 3.67 6.32
C TYR A 395 -0.06 2.78 5.96
N TYR A 396 -1.14 2.85 6.75
CA TYR A 396 -2.33 2.02 6.57
C TYR A 396 -3.01 2.17 5.21
N ASN A 397 -2.91 3.35 4.61
CA ASN A 397 -3.55 3.65 3.34
C ASN A 397 -2.79 3.12 2.11
N GLY A 398 -1.56 2.63 2.29
CA GLY A 398 -0.81 1.85 1.29
C GLY A 398 -1.06 0.35 1.39
N GLY A 399 -1.81 -0.12 2.39
CA GLY A 399 -2.19 -1.54 2.55
C GLY A 399 -1.11 -2.43 3.20
N LEU A 400 0.15 -2.00 3.23
CA LEU A 400 1.26 -2.75 3.84
C LEU A 400 1.57 -2.34 5.28
N GLY A 401 0.82 -1.37 5.80
CA GLY A 401 1.21 -0.62 6.98
C GLY A 401 0.16 -0.52 8.09
N PHE A 402 0.61 -0.15 9.29
CA PHE A 402 -0.26 0.10 10.44
C PHE A 402 -0.05 1.46 11.11
N ASN A 403 0.81 2.32 10.56
CA ASN A 403 0.91 3.73 10.94
C ASN A 403 -0.34 4.46 10.46
N ILE A 404 -1.19 4.88 11.41
CA ILE A 404 -2.40 5.67 11.15
C ILE A 404 -2.11 7.16 11.34
N ALA A 405 -1.30 7.46 12.35
CA ALA A 405 -0.85 8.81 12.60
C ALA A 405 0.31 9.15 11.64
N PRO A 406 0.37 10.39 11.15
CA PRO A 406 1.52 10.87 10.39
C PRO A 406 2.80 10.80 11.25
N ALA A 407 3.86 10.24 10.69
CA ALA A 407 5.11 10.01 11.39
C ALA A 407 5.89 11.31 11.63
N GLY A 408 6.79 11.27 12.61
CA GLY A 408 7.59 12.40 13.03
C GLY A 408 6.82 13.51 13.76
N LEU A 409 5.51 13.37 13.97
CA LEU A 409 4.71 14.32 14.76
C LEU A 409 4.68 13.96 16.25
N SER A 410 4.68 12.67 16.57
CA SER A 410 4.57 12.17 17.95
C SER A 410 5.93 11.89 18.59
N THR A 411 6.91 12.76 18.33
CA THR A 411 8.29 12.59 18.82
C THR A 411 8.54 13.35 20.12
N ASP A 412 7.56 13.52 21.02
CA ASP A 412 7.74 14.36 22.22
C ASP A 412 8.90 13.91 23.12
N SER A 413 9.24 12.62 23.10
CA SER A 413 10.41 12.10 23.80
C SER A 413 11.74 12.62 23.25
N THR A 414 11.80 13.17 22.03
CA THR A 414 13.01 13.80 21.47
C THR A 414 13.35 15.12 22.15
N LYS A 415 12.37 15.81 22.73
CA LYS A 415 12.59 17.03 23.53
C LYS A 415 13.44 16.76 24.78
N LYS A 416 13.64 15.49 25.15
CA LYS A 416 14.50 15.06 26.26
C LYS A 416 15.97 14.92 25.87
N LEU A 417 16.30 14.95 24.57
CA LEU A 417 17.70 14.92 24.12
C LEU A 417 18.34 16.28 24.39
N SER A 418 19.29 16.31 25.32
CA SER A 418 20.08 17.51 25.57
C SER A 418 21.05 17.76 24.42
N GLN A 419 21.55 19.00 24.28
CA GLN A 419 22.54 19.32 23.26
C GLN A 419 23.84 18.51 23.44
N ASP A 420 24.25 18.28 24.68
CA ASP A 420 25.44 17.46 24.98
C ASP A 420 25.22 16.00 24.63
N GLU A 421 24.01 15.49 24.83
CA GLU A 421 23.65 14.15 24.40
C GLU A 421 23.66 14.04 22.87
N CYS A 422 23.09 15.01 22.15
CA CYS A 422 23.15 15.03 20.68
C CYS A 422 24.60 15.02 20.17
N LYS A 423 25.49 15.84 20.76
CA LYS A 423 26.92 15.86 20.42
C LYS A 423 27.60 14.52 20.70
N ARG A 424 27.27 13.88 21.82
CA ARG A 424 27.79 12.54 22.16
C ARG A 424 27.36 11.50 21.13
N LEU A 425 26.08 11.49 20.78
CA LEU A 425 25.50 10.57 19.81
C LEU A 425 26.10 10.77 18.41
N LEU A 426 26.24 12.03 17.98
CA LEU A 426 26.92 12.39 16.73
C LEU A 426 28.37 11.90 16.72
N SER A 427 29.12 12.12 17.80
CA SER A 427 30.50 11.64 17.91
C SER A 427 30.60 10.11 17.81
N ILE A 428 29.64 9.36 18.36
CA ILE A 428 29.58 7.90 18.20
C ILE A 428 29.38 7.52 16.73
N ARG A 429 28.47 8.19 16.03
CA ARG A 429 28.20 7.96 14.61
C ARG A 429 29.41 8.28 13.74
N GLU A 430 30.01 9.45 13.90
CA GLU A 430 31.16 9.90 13.09
C GLU A 430 32.41 9.04 13.29
N ASN A 431 32.56 8.40 14.46
CA ASN A 431 33.65 7.45 14.72
C ASN A 431 33.33 6.02 14.27
N ASN A 432 32.13 5.76 13.75
CA ASN A 432 31.78 4.45 13.23
C ASN A 432 32.30 4.28 11.80
N VAL A 433 33.26 3.37 11.63
CA VAL A 433 33.90 3.06 10.34
C VAL A 433 32.86 2.72 9.27
N MET A 434 31.84 1.91 9.59
CA MET A 434 30.78 1.53 8.66
C MET A 434 30.01 2.75 8.15
N PHE A 435 29.67 3.69 9.04
CA PHE A 435 28.94 4.90 8.67
C PHE A 435 29.76 5.74 7.68
N VAL A 436 31.04 5.95 7.98
CA VAL A 436 31.95 6.72 7.13
C VAL A 436 32.13 6.06 5.76
N GLU A 437 32.43 4.75 5.73
CA GLU A 437 32.61 4.00 4.48
C GLU A 437 31.35 4.02 3.60
N GLN A 438 30.17 3.88 4.20
CA GLN A 438 28.91 3.90 3.46
C GLN A 438 28.58 5.28 2.89
N LEU A 439 28.85 6.37 3.63
CA LEU A 439 28.70 7.73 3.09
C LEU A 439 29.73 8.02 2.00
N THR A 440 30.97 7.58 2.16
CA THR A 440 31.99 7.72 1.11
C THR A 440 31.54 7.00 -0.16
N GLN A 441 31.08 5.75 -0.05
CA GLN A 441 30.55 5.00 -1.18
C GLN A 441 29.36 5.73 -1.84
N GLU A 442 28.43 6.25 -1.03
CA GLU A 442 27.28 7.00 -1.55
C GLU A 442 27.72 8.21 -2.40
N PHE A 443 28.66 9.02 -1.90
CA PHE A 443 29.06 10.25 -2.60
C PHE A 443 30.01 10.00 -3.78
N GLU A 444 30.91 9.03 -3.68
CA GLU A 444 31.92 8.77 -4.70
C GLU A 444 31.40 7.90 -5.84
N GLU A 445 30.43 7.02 -5.59
CA GLU A 445 29.93 6.06 -6.59
C GLU A 445 28.44 6.25 -6.87
N ASP A 446 27.58 6.11 -5.87
CA ASP A 446 26.13 5.99 -6.06
C ASP A 446 25.51 7.31 -6.55
N PHE A 447 25.93 8.43 -5.98
CA PHE A 447 25.45 9.76 -6.36
C PHE A 447 25.79 10.10 -7.82
N LEU A 448 26.94 9.66 -8.32
CA LEU A 448 27.30 9.82 -9.72
C LEU A 448 26.39 8.98 -10.62
N ARG A 449 26.16 7.70 -10.27
CA ARG A 449 25.22 6.81 -10.98
C ARG A 449 23.81 7.40 -11.01
N TYR A 450 23.33 7.93 -9.88
CA TYR A 450 22.04 8.59 -9.79
C TYR A 450 21.98 9.83 -10.69
N GLY A 451 23.03 10.67 -10.68
CA GLY A 451 23.10 11.83 -11.57
C GLY A 451 23.04 11.47 -13.06
N GLU A 452 23.64 10.36 -13.47
CA GLU A 452 23.54 9.83 -14.84
C GLU A 452 22.13 9.33 -15.18
N ARG A 453 21.50 8.62 -14.24
CA ARG A 453 20.10 8.17 -14.37
C ARG A 453 19.14 9.35 -14.54
N VAL A 454 19.22 10.36 -13.67
CA VAL A 454 18.36 11.56 -13.76
C VAL A 454 18.55 12.28 -15.09
N LYS A 455 19.78 12.40 -15.60
CA LYS A 455 20.04 12.98 -16.93
C LYS A 455 19.36 12.19 -18.04
N ARG A 456 19.39 10.86 -17.96
CA ARG A 456 18.72 9.97 -18.92
C ARG A 456 17.21 10.13 -18.87
N GLU A 457 16.62 10.11 -17.68
CA GLU A 457 15.17 10.29 -17.49
C GLU A 457 14.70 11.66 -18.00
N ILE A 458 15.44 12.74 -17.74
CA ILE A 458 15.14 14.08 -18.28
C ILE A 458 15.17 14.07 -19.82
N ALA A 459 16.18 13.42 -20.41
CA ALA A 459 16.29 13.33 -21.87
C ALA A 459 15.13 12.51 -22.48
N GLU A 460 14.78 11.39 -21.86
CA GLU A 460 13.65 10.54 -22.28
C GLU A 460 12.30 11.27 -22.15
N GLN A 461 12.08 12.00 -21.05
CA GLN A 461 10.89 12.82 -20.87
C GLN A 461 10.81 13.96 -21.90
N ALA A 462 11.94 14.61 -22.20
CA ALA A 462 11.99 15.63 -23.24
C ALA A 462 11.67 15.06 -24.63
N GLU A 463 12.16 13.87 -24.95
CA GLU A 463 11.83 13.18 -26.19
C GLU A 463 10.36 12.76 -26.24
N ARG A 464 9.83 12.18 -25.16
CA ARG A 464 8.41 11.80 -25.05
C ARG A 464 7.49 13.01 -25.23
N ARG A 465 7.82 14.14 -24.59
CA ARG A 465 7.06 15.38 -24.76
C ARG A 465 7.07 15.86 -26.21
N LYS A 466 8.23 15.80 -26.88
CA LYS A 466 8.34 16.15 -28.31
C LYS A 466 7.44 15.26 -29.18
N ARG A 467 7.35 13.95 -28.89
CA ARG A 467 6.45 13.02 -29.60
C ARG A 467 4.97 13.36 -29.37
N LEU A 468 4.57 13.64 -28.13
CA LEU A 468 3.20 14.04 -27.80
C LEU A 468 2.81 15.38 -28.44
N ASP A 469 3.72 16.34 -28.49
CA ASP A 469 3.50 17.62 -29.17
C ASP A 469 3.30 17.43 -30.69
N GLN A 470 4.04 16.49 -31.30
CA GLN A 470 3.87 16.12 -32.71
C GLN A 470 2.53 15.41 -32.96
N GLU A 471 2.16 14.45 -32.11
CA GLU A 471 0.88 13.73 -32.20
C GLU A 471 -0.30 14.69 -32.02
N HIS A 472 -0.24 15.57 -31.02
CA HIS A 472 -1.27 16.58 -30.79
C HIS A 472 -1.38 17.56 -31.97
N ALA A 473 -0.26 17.92 -32.62
CA ALA A 473 -0.29 18.72 -33.84
C ALA A 473 -0.97 17.99 -35.01
N GLN A 474 -0.69 16.68 -35.18
CA GLN A 474 -1.33 15.84 -36.20
C GLN A 474 -2.83 15.71 -35.96
N LEU A 475 -3.25 15.39 -34.73
CA LEU A 475 -4.67 15.28 -34.35
C LEU A 475 -5.42 16.61 -34.55
N LYS A 476 -4.74 17.74 -34.28
CA LYS A 476 -5.32 19.07 -34.52
C LYS A 476 -5.51 19.35 -36.01
N GLU A 477 -4.58 18.92 -36.86
CA GLU A 477 -4.70 19.03 -38.31
C GLU A 477 -5.81 18.12 -38.86
N GLU A 478 -5.89 16.88 -38.39
CA GLU A 478 -6.94 15.93 -38.73
C GLU A 478 -8.33 16.46 -38.33
N ALA A 479 -8.46 16.97 -37.10
CA ALA A 479 -9.70 17.59 -36.63
C ALA A 479 -10.09 18.81 -37.48
N ALA A 480 -9.11 19.61 -37.91
CA ALA A 480 -9.36 20.73 -38.82
C ALA A 480 -9.80 20.25 -40.22
N GLN A 481 -9.22 19.16 -40.72
CA GLN A 481 -9.61 18.55 -41.99
C GLN A 481 -11.03 17.98 -41.92
N LEU A 482 -11.36 17.21 -40.89
CA LEU A 482 -12.71 16.68 -40.67
C LEU A 482 -13.75 17.80 -40.56
N LYS A 483 -13.40 18.92 -39.92
CA LYS A 483 -14.27 20.10 -39.87
C LYS A 483 -14.48 20.72 -41.25
N ARG A 484 -13.45 20.79 -42.10
CA ARG A 484 -13.59 21.24 -43.50
C ARG A 484 -14.48 20.31 -44.31
N ASP A 485 -14.30 19.00 -44.15
CA ASP A 485 -15.07 17.99 -44.87
C ASP A 485 -16.53 17.97 -44.42
N ALA A 486 -16.81 18.17 -43.12
CA ALA A 486 -18.16 18.31 -42.59
C ALA A 486 -18.88 19.55 -43.15
N ILE A 487 -18.19 20.71 -43.17
CA ILE A 487 -18.74 21.94 -43.77
C ILE A 487 -19.02 21.73 -45.27
N SER A 488 -18.10 21.08 -45.99
CA SER A 488 -18.28 20.77 -47.42
C SER A 488 -19.47 19.84 -47.67
N LYS A 489 -19.69 18.84 -46.80
CA LYS A 489 -20.84 17.93 -46.85
C LYS A 489 -22.16 18.65 -46.56
N GLU A 490 -22.18 19.53 -45.57
CA GLU A 490 -23.36 20.34 -45.22
C GLU A 490 -23.73 21.30 -46.37
N GLN A 491 -22.74 21.96 -46.98
CA GLN A 491 -22.93 22.78 -48.18
C GLN A 491 -23.46 21.96 -49.37
N SER A 492 -22.98 20.73 -49.57
CA SER A 492 -23.45 19.85 -50.65
C SER A 492 -24.89 19.38 -50.42
N LEU A 493 -25.30 19.17 -49.17
CA LEU A 493 -26.68 18.82 -48.81
C LEU A 493 -27.65 19.99 -49.05
N ALA A 494 -27.25 21.22 -48.73
CA ALA A 494 -28.05 22.41 -49.00
C ALA A 494 -28.31 22.60 -50.51
N VAL A 495 -27.28 22.41 -51.35
CA VAL A 495 -27.42 22.46 -52.82
C VAL A 495 -28.33 21.34 -53.34
N LEU A 496 -28.25 20.14 -52.76
CA LEU A 496 -29.13 19.03 -53.11
C LEU A 496 -30.60 19.29 -52.72
N GLU A 497 -30.83 19.96 -51.58
CA GLU A 497 -32.19 20.35 -51.17
C GLU A 497 -32.76 21.44 -52.09
N GLU A 498 -31.97 22.45 -52.45
CA GLU A 498 -32.35 23.48 -53.42
C GLU A 498 -32.70 22.85 -54.78
N PHE A 499 -31.87 21.93 -55.27
CA PHE A 499 -32.12 21.21 -56.52
C PHE A 499 -33.40 20.35 -56.46
N ARG A 500 -33.67 19.69 -55.33
CA ARG A 500 -34.93 18.93 -55.12
C ARG A 500 -36.15 19.83 -55.03
N GLU A 501 -36.00 21.05 -54.52
CA GLU A 501 -37.09 22.03 -54.49
C GLU A 501 -37.38 22.59 -55.88
N GLU A 502 -36.35 22.89 -56.68
CA GLU A 502 -36.51 23.26 -58.09
C GLU A 502 -37.16 22.14 -58.90
N GLN A 503 -36.75 20.89 -58.69
CA GLN A 503 -37.35 19.74 -59.37
C GLN A 503 -38.85 19.61 -59.01
N ARG A 504 -39.21 19.77 -57.74
CA ARG A 504 -40.63 19.78 -57.32
C ARG A 504 -41.41 20.92 -57.97
N LYS A 505 -40.86 22.13 -58.02
CA LYS A 505 -41.50 23.27 -58.71
C LYS A 505 -41.71 23.01 -60.20
N LEU A 506 -40.76 22.35 -60.86
CA LEU A 506 -40.89 21.95 -62.26
C LEU A 506 -41.95 20.85 -62.46
N GLU A 507 -42.00 19.86 -61.57
CA GLU A 507 -43.02 18.81 -61.58
C GLU A 507 -44.42 19.37 -61.34
N ASP A 508 -44.57 20.29 -60.37
CA ASP A 508 -45.83 20.98 -60.09
C ASP A 508 -46.25 21.85 -61.28
N SER A 509 -45.34 22.63 -61.87
CA SER A 509 -45.61 23.43 -63.07
C SER A 509 -45.97 22.58 -64.30
N CYS A 510 -45.35 21.40 -64.44
CA CYS A 510 -45.68 20.44 -65.49
C CYS A 510 -47.08 19.85 -65.26
N THR A 511 -47.42 19.52 -64.02
CA THR A 511 -48.74 19.00 -63.64
C THR A 511 -49.82 20.05 -63.86
N GLU A 512 -49.58 21.31 -63.49
CA GLU A 512 -50.47 22.44 -63.73
C GLU A 512 -50.67 22.67 -65.24
N SER A 513 -49.59 22.65 -66.04
CA SER A 513 -49.67 22.76 -67.49
C SER A 513 -50.44 21.59 -68.13
N GLN A 514 -50.29 20.37 -67.61
CA GLN A 514 -51.06 19.19 -68.04
C GLN A 514 -52.54 19.30 -67.66
N GLN A 515 -52.84 19.82 -66.46
CA GLN A 515 -54.20 20.08 -65.98
C GLN A 515 -54.88 21.16 -66.82
N ASP A 516 -54.16 22.23 -67.18
CA ASP A 516 -54.64 23.30 -68.06
C ASP A 516 -54.90 22.79 -69.46
N LEU A 517 -53.98 22.00 -70.02
CA LEU A 517 -54.16 21.36 -71.32
C LEU A 517 -55.38 20.44 -71.31
N ARG A 518 -55.55 19.63 -70.26
CA ARG A 518 -56.71 18.76 -70.10
C ARG A 518 -58.00 19.57 -70.02
N THR A 519 -58.04 20.62 -69.22
CA THR A 519 -59.20 21.51 -69.08
C THR A 519 -59.54 22.19 -70.41
N HIS A 520 -58.53 22.61 -71.18
CA HIS A 520 -58.70 23.19 -72.50
C HIS A 520 -59.28 22.16 -73.49
N LEU A 521 -58.76 20.93 -73.50
CA LEU A 521 -59.27 19.84 -74.33
C LEU A 521 -60.70 19.45 -73.97
N GLU A 522 -61.02 19.38 -72.67
CA GLU A 522 -62.38 19.09 -72.18
C GLU A 522 -63.37 20.20 -72.60
N ARG A 523 -62.96 21.48 -72.50
CA ARG A 523 -63.77 22.62 -72.97
C ARG A 523 -63.99 22.58 -74.48
N HIS A 524 -62.92 22.39 -75.26
CA HIS A 524 -63.02 22.27 -76.72
C HIS A 524 -63.90 21.08 -77.13
N HIS A 525 -63.80 19.93 -76.46
CA HIS A 525 -64.64 18.78 -76.73
C HIS A 525 -66.12 19.07 -76.47
N LYS A 526 -66.42 19.75 -75.37
CA LYS A 526 -67.78 20.20 -75.06
C LYS A 526 -68.32 21.16 -76.12
N ASP A 527 -67.53 22.16 -76.52
CA ASP A 527 -67.94 23.13 -77.55
C ASP A 527 -68.24 22.43 -78.89
N VAL A 528 -67.44 21.42 -79.26
CA VAL A 528 -67.68 20.60 -80.47
C VAL A 528 -68.95 19.76 -80.35
N ILE A 529 -69.23 19.17 -79.18
CA ILE A 529 -70.47 18.42 -78.94
C ILE A 529 -71.68 19.35 -79.01
N ASP A 530 -71.62 20.50 -78.37
CA ASP A 530 -72.72 21.46 -78.30
C ASP A 530 -73.03 22.04 -79.69
N HIS A 531 -72.01 22.45 -80.46
CA HIS A 531 -72.19 22.89 -81.86
C HIS A 531 -72.65 21.75 -82.77
N GLY A 532 -72.18 20.52 -82.54
CA GLY A 532 -72.65 19.34 -83.27
C GLY A 532 -74.12 19.05 -82.99
N HIS A 533 -74.57 19.19 -81.75
CA HIS A 533 -75.96 19.02 -81.35
C HIS A 533 -76.86 20.12 -81.94
N GLU A 534 -76.42 21.38 -81.95
CA GLU A 534 -77.15 22.47 -82.61
C GLU A 534 -77.29 22.23 -84.11
N TYR A 535 -76.21 21.85 -84.79
CA TYR A 535 -76.25 21.50 -86.21
C TYR A 535 -77.20 20.34 -86.51
N ILE A 536 -77.18 19.29 -85.69
CA ILE A 536 -78.09 18.14 -85.82
C ILE A 536 -79.55 18.58 -85.57
N GLN A 537 -79.81 19.42 -84.57
CA GLN A 537 -81.17 19.90 -84.29
C GLN A 537 -81.72 20.83 -85.38
N GLU A 538 -80.88 21.67 -85.99
CA GLU A 538 -81.28 22.45 -87.16
C GLU A 538 -81.62 21.54 -88.35
N VAL A 539 -80.78 20.56 -88.64
CA VAL A 539 -81.02 19.58 -89.71
C VAL A 539 -82.32 18.77 -89.47
N PHE A 540 -82.62 18.39 -88.22
CA PHE A 540 -83.83 17.61 -87.92
C PHE A 540 -85.11 18.46 -87.77
N LYS A 541 -85.03 19.76 -87.44
CA LYS A 541 -86.20 20.66 -87.47
C LYS A 541 -86.71 20.89 -88.89
N GLU A 542 -85.83 20.85 -89.90
CA GLU A 542 -86.23 20.99 -91.31
C GLU A 542 -87.06 19.80 -91.85
N GLN A 543 -87.14 18.68 -91.13
CA GLN A 543 -87.77 17.46 -91.67
C GLN A 543 -88.97 16.93 -90.90
N GLY A 544 -89.33 17.52 -89.76
CA GLY A 544 -90.24 16.85 -88.82
C GLY A 544 -91.67 17.36 -88.72
N SER A 545 -92.07 18.30 -89.57
CA SER A 545 -93.47 18.76 -89.67
C SER A 545 -94.15 18.04 -90.83
N GLU A 546 -94.38 16.74 -90.67
CA GLU A 546 -95.34 15.93 -91.46
C GLU A 546 -96.29 15.20 -90.51
#